data_AF-A0A317N748-F1
#
_entry.id   AF-A0A317N748-F1
#
_cell.length_a   1.000
_cell.length_b   1.000
_cell.length_c   1.000
_cell.angle_alpha   90.00
_cell.angle_beta   90.00
_cell.angle_gamma   90.00
#
_symmetry.space_group_name_H-M   'P 1'
#
loop_
_entity.id
_entity.type
_entity.pdbx_description
1 polymer ?
#
loop_
_entity_poly.entity_id
_entity_poly.type
_entity_poly.pdbx_seq_one_letter_code
_entity_poly.pdbx_strand_id
1 'polypeptide(L)'
;MTSPAALPVASAREGAATAVAHPNIALVKYWGKRDETLFLPVTGSLSLTLDVFPTTTSVQLIDGPADTVELNDAPATGAALTRVEKFLDLVRARAGRTERAAVVTANAGPTGAGLASSASGFAALATAAAAAYGLDLDGRALSRLARRGSGSAARSIFGGFVVWHAGEGDGEAGDLASFAEPIGGEGLDPALVLGIVAAGAKAVSSRDAMRRTTETSPLYRPWAESSRIDLAEMREAVARQDLPAIGEIAERNALGMHATMLAARPGVRYLSPHSLAVLDEVLALRADGIAAYATIDAGPNVKVLCARADAPVVAARIEALGEFVTTRTAHIGPGVRCTTGGDR
;
A
#
# COMPACT_ATOMS: atom_id res chain seq x y z
N MET A 1 -12.73 -28.89 -9.24
CA MET A 1 -13.36 -27.55 -9.33
C MET A 1 -14.12 -27.29 -8.05
N THR A 2 -13.43 -26.80 -7.02
CA THR A 2 -14.05 -26.35 -5.77
C THR A 2 -14.01 -24.83 -5.80
N SER A 3 -15.18 -24.22 -5.83
CA SER A 3 -15.36 -22.77 -5.75
C SER A 3 -14.61 -22.24 -4.52
N PRO A 4 -13.86 -21.12 -4.62
CA PRO A 4 -13.29 -20.51 -3.42
C PRO A 4 -14.46 -20.04 -2.55
N ALA A 5 -14.50 -20.53 -1.31
CA ALA A 5 -15.46 -20.07 -0.31
C ALA A 5 -15.30 -18.56 -0.15
N ALA A 6 -16.37 -17.81 -0.42
CA ALA A 6 -16.41 -16.39 -0.13
C ALA A 6 -16.12 -16.21 1.36
N LEU A 7 -15.11 -15.39 1.69
CA LEU A 7 -14.91 -14.93 3.06
C LEU A 7 -16.22 -14.31 3.55
N PRO A 8 -16.64 -14.57 4.80
CA PRO A 8 -17.86 -14.00 5.32
C PRO A 8 -17.74 -12.48 5.25
N VAL A 9 -18.56 -11.85 4.41
CA VAL A 9 -18.78 -10.42 4.43
C VAL A 9 -19.33 -10.15 5.83
N ALA A 10 -18.54 -9.50 6.69
CA ALA A 10 -19.01 -9.05 7.99
C ALA A 10 -20.35 -8.35 7.76
N SER A 11 -21.43 -8.88 8.35
CA SER A 11 -22.77 -8.34 8.11
C SER A 11 -22.75 -6.86 8.44
N ALA A 12 -23.20 -6.03 7.50
CA ALA A 12 -23.34 -4.60 7.72
C ALA A 12 -24.17 -4.40 8.98
N ARG A 13 -23.57 -3.84 10.04
CA ARG A 13 -24.30 -3.46 11.25
C ARG A 13 -25.24 -2.32 10.87
N GLU A 14 -26.49 -2.40 11.31
CA GLU A 14 -27.49 -1.37 11.08
C GLU A 14 -26.96 -0.02 11.59
N GLY A 15 -26.98 1.02 10.75
CA GLY A 15 -26.40 2.33 11.07
C GLY A 15 -24.87 2.44 10.96
N ALA A 16 -24.16 1.43 10.44
CA ALA A 16 -22.73 1.53 10.14
C ALA A 16 -22.46 1.88 8.66
N ALA A 17 -21.35 2.56 8.41
CA ALA A 17 -20.76 2.67 7.08
C ALA A 17 -19.64 1.64 6.97
N THR A 18 -19.67 0.84 5.89
CA THR A 18 -18.69 -0.22 5.64
C THR A 18 -17.97 0.03 4.35
N ALA A 19 -16.64 0.06 4.38
CA ALA A 19 -15.80 0.22 3.21
C ALA A 19 -14.87 -0.97 3.00
N VAL A 20 -14.65 -1.32 1.73
CA VAL A 20 -13.70 -2.34 1.30
C VAL A 20 -12.64 -1.67 0.44
N ALA A 21 -11.39 -1.71 0.90
CA ALA A 21 -10.23 -1.20 0.18
C ALA A 21 -9.21 -2.30 -0.06
N HIS A 22 -8.45 -2.15 -1.14
CA HIS A 22 -7.48 -3.14 -1.56
C HIS A 22 -6.04 -2.63 -1.37
N PRO A 23 -5.07 -3.51 -1.08
CA PRO A 23 -3.67 -3.10 -0.95
C PRO A 23 -3.12 -2.66 -2.30
N ASN A 24 -2.07 -1.85 -2.27
CA ASN A 24 -1.31 -1.46 -3.45
C ASN A 24 0.17 -1.79 -3.28
N ILE A 25 0.85 -2.10 -4.39
CA ILE A 25 2.30 -2.31 -4.44
C ILE A 25 2.94 -1.17 -5.20
N ALA A 26 3.87 -0.47 -4.55
CA ALA A 26 4.60 0.62 -5.19
C ALA A 26 5.51 0.07 -6.29
N LEU A 27 5.39 0.60 -7.50
CA LEU A 27 6.32 0.37 -8.61
C LEU A 27 7.39 1.47 -8.61
N VAL A 28 6.99 2.72 -8.34
CA VAL A 28 7.91 3.80 -7.94
C VAL A 28 7.72 4.10 -6.45
N LYS A 29 8.81 4.04 -5.69
CA LYS A 29 8.78 3.93 -4.23
C LYS A 29 8.53 5.26 -3.52
N TYR A 30 7.75 5.14 -2.45
CA TYR A 30 7.62 6.17 -1.44
C TYR A 30 8.60 5.88 -0.28
N TRP A 31 9.65 6.68 -0.16
CA TRP A 31 10.64 6.56 0.91
C TRP A 31 11.15 7.94 1.36
N GLY A 32 10.94 8.26 2.64
CA GLY A 32 11.19 9.58 3.23
C GLY A 32 9.98 10.52 3.22
N LYS A 33 9.92 11.40 4.22
CA LYS A 33 8.88 12.43 4.39
C LYS A 33 9.55 13.79 4.51
N ARG A 34 9.00 14.80 3.85
CA ARG A 34 9.37 16.20 4.11
C ARG A 34 8.56 16.79 5.28
N ASP A 35 7.35 16.27 5.50
CA ASP A 35 6.51 16.61 6.65
C ASP A 35 5.91 15.33 7.25
N GLU A 36 6.17 15.09 8.53
CA GLU A 36 5.70 13.89 9.23
C GLU A 36 4.31 14.01 9.84
N THR A 37 3.85 15.23 10.08
CA THR A 37 2.53 15.53 10.65
C THR A 37 1.46 15.42 9.56
N LEU A 38 1.77 15.94 8.37
CA LEU A 38 0.93 15.90 7.19
C LEU A 38 1.19 14.66 6.31
N PHE A 39 2.25 13.90 6.59
CA PHE A 39 2.67 12.74 5.82
C PHE A 39 3.00 13.12 4.36
N LEU A 40 3.62 14.30 4.15
CA LEU A 40 4.03 14.75 2.82
C LEU A 40 5.33 14.05 2.42
N PRO A 41 5.39 13.41 1.24
CA PRO A 41 6.55 12.66 0.83
C PRO A 41 7.61 13.58 0.24
N VAL A 42 8.87 13.12 0.21
CA VAL A 42 9.95 13.84 -0.48
C VAL A 42 9.80 13.74 -2.00
N THR A 43 9.35 12.59 -2.50
CA THR A 43 9.14 12.30 -3.92
C THR A 43 7.73 11.77 -4.15
N GLY A 44 7.23 11.92 -5.38
CA GLY A 44 6.01 11.25 -5.80
C GLY A 44 6.25 9.74 -5.87
N SER A 45 5.17 8.98 -6.00
CA SER A 45 5.23 7.52 -6.09
C SER A 45 4.09 6.99 -6.96
N LEU A 46 4.22 5.76 -7.44
CA LEU A 46 3.23 5.14 -8.31
C LEU A 46 3.08 3.68 -7.92
N SER A 47 1.85 3.17 -7.87
CA SER A 47 1.55 1.80 -7.46
C SER A 47 0.53 1.14 -8.36
N LEU A 48 0.49 -0.20 -8.30
CA LEU A 48 -0.64 -0.98 -8.77
C LEU A 48 -1.52 -1.40 -7.58
N THR A 49 -2.81 -1.10 -7.63
CA THR A 49 -3.81 -1.64 -6.69
C THR A 49 -4.08 -3.10 -7.02
N LEU A 50 -4.15 -3.97 -6.01
CA LEU A 50 -4.25 -5.43 -6.19
C LEU A 50 -5.68 -5.95 -6.00
N ASP A 51 -6.06 -7.05 -6.65
CA ASP A 51 -7.36 -7.72 -6.48
C ASP A 51 -7.42 -8.67 -5.26
N VAL A 52 -6.30 -8.90 -4.58
CA VAL A 52 -6.19 -9.80 -3.43
C VAL A 52 -6.06 -9.06 -2.10
N PHE A 53 -6.34 -9.78 -1.01
CA PHE A 53 -6.17 -9.32 0.37
C PHE A 53 -6.92 -8.02 0.72
N PRO A 54 -8.22 -7.90 0.38
CA PRO A 54 -9.01 -6.74 0.76
C PRO A 54 -9.00 -6.52 2.28
N THR A 55 -9.13 -5.26 2.67
CA THR A 55 -9.44 -4.85 4.04
C THR A 55 -10.84 -4.29 4.07
N THR A 56 -11.67 -4.86 4.95
CA THR A 56 -13.04 -4.40 5.20
C THR A 56 -13.05 -3.67 6.54
N THR A 57 -13.55 -2.44 6.55
CA THR A 57 -13.67 -1.62 7.76
C THR A 57 -15.10 -1.11 7.88
N SER A 58 -15.73 -1.35 9.03
CA SER A 58 -17.02 -0.80 9.41
C SER A 58 -16.82 0.25 10.50
N VAL A 59 -17.47 1.40 10.35
CA VAL A 59 -17.47 2.50 11.31
C VAL A 59 -18.91 2.81 11.67
N GLN A 60 -19.22 2.75 12.96
CA GLN A 60 -20.52 3.08 13.53
C GLN A 60 -20.33 4.15 14.59
N LEU A 61 -21.11 5.24 14.53
CA LEU A 61 -21.11 6.23 15.60
C LEU A 61 -21.80 5.64 16.83
N ILE A 62 -21.24 5.90 18.01
CA ILE A 62 -21.72 5.36 19.29
C ILE A 62 -21.87 6.46 20.33
N ASP A 63 -22.85 6.27 21.22
CA ASP A 63 -22.99 7.07 22.44
C ASP A 63 -22.19 6.40 23.56
N GLY A 64 -20.87 6.58 23.49
CA GLY A 64 -19.92 5.98 24.40
C GLY A 64 -18.79 6.94 24.77
N PRO A 65 -18.08 6.70 25.88
CA PRO A 65 -17.07 7.64 26.37
C PRO A 65 -15.77 7.62 25.55
N ALA A 66 -15.52 6.57 24.78
CA ALA A 66 -14.29 6.37 24.00
C ALA A 66 -14.57 5.64 22.68
N ASP A 67 -13.65 5.78 21.72
CA ASP A 67 -13.66 4.96 20.51
C ASP A 67 -13.35 3.50 20.86
N THR A 68 -13.95 2.55 20.15
CA THR A 68 -13.61 1.11 20.26
C THR A 68 -13.10 0.62 18.92
N VAL A 69 -12.07 -0.24 18.95
CA VAL A 69 -11.44 -0.74 17.72
C VAL A 69 -11.20 -2.24 17.85
N GLU A 70 -11.76 -2.99 16.91
CA GLU A 70 -11.51 -4.43 16.72
C GLU A 70 -10.74 -4.62 15.41
N LEU A 71 -9.60 -5.32 15.47
CA LEU A 71 -8.77 -5.68 14.33
C LEU A 71 -8.65 -7.19 14.23
N ASN A 72 -9.17 -7.78 13.15
CA ASN A 72 -9.21 -9.23 12.92
C ASN A 72 -9.82 -9.98 14.13
N ASP A 73 -11.04 -9.61 14.52
CA ASP A 73 -11.82 -10.21 15.61
C ASP A 73 -11.19 -10.11 17.02
N ALA A 74 -10.15 -9.28 17.17
CA ALA A 74 -9.51 -9.01 18.45
C ALA A 74 -9.52 -7.51 18.78
N PRO A 75 -9.73 -7.11 20.04
CA PRO A 75 -9.59 -5.72 20.45
C PRO A 75 -8.18 -5.18 20.12
N ALA A 76 -8.12 -4.06 19.41
CA ALA A 76 -6.87 -3.38 19.15
C ALA A 76 -6.36 -2.71 20.43
N THR A 77 -5.05 -2.79 20.67
CA THR A 77 -4.41 -2.20 21.86
C THR A 77 -3.15 -1.41 21.47
N GLY A 78 -2.67 -0.58 22.39
CA GLY A 78 -1.42 0.17 22.24
C GLY A 78 -1.37 1.01 20.97
N ALA A 79 -0.26 0.92 20.23
CA ALA A 79 0.01 1.77 19.07
C ALA A 79 -1.01 1.61 17.92
N ALA A 80 -1.68 0.46 17.80
CA ALA A 80 -2.70 0.25 16.76
C ALA A 80 -3.95 1.08 17.09
N LEU A 81 -4.47 0.94 18.31
CA LEU A 81 -5.62 1.70 18.83
C LEU A 81 -5.35 3.21 18.74
N THR A 82 -4.23 3.69 19.30
CA THR A 82 -3.88 5.12 19.31
C THR A 82 -3.80 5.73 17.91
N ARG A 83 -3.39 4.95 16.89
CA ARG A 83 -3.35 5.46 15.51
C ARG A 83 -4.73 5.63 14.90
N VAL A 84 -5.66 4.73 15.21
CA VAL A 84 -7.05 4.82 14.75
C VAL A 84 -7.76 5.96 15.47
N GLU A 85 -7.61 6.09 16.78
CA GLU A 85 -8.18 7.20 17.57
C GLU A 85 -7.73 8.57 17.05
N LYS A 86 -6.42 8.77 16.86
CA LYS A 86 -5.88 10.02 16.29
C LYS A 86 -6.41 10.32 14.88
N PHE A 87 -6.66 9.27 14.11
CA PHE A 87 -7.24 9.42 12.78
C PHE A 87 -8.72 9.80 12.85
N LEU A 88 -9.48 9.21 13.77
CA LEU A 88 -10.88 9.56 14.03
C LEU A 88 -11.02 10.98 14.59
N ASP A 89 -10.11 11.43 15.47
CA ASP A 89 -10.07 12.83 15.93
C ASP A 89 -9.98 13.81 14.77
N LEU A 90 -9.14 13.48 13.77
CA LEU A 90 -8.99 14.29 12.57
C LEU A 90 -10.27 14.29 11.71
N VAL A 91 -10.96 13.15 11.59
CA VAL A 91 -12.25 13.06 10.86
C VAL A 91 -13.33 13.87 11.58
N ARG A 92 -13.46 13.68 12.90
CA ARG A 92 -14.37 14.43 13.78
C ARG A 92 -14.19 15.93 13.66
N ALA A 93 -12.95 16.40 13.78
CA ALA A 93 -12.63 17.82 13.67
C ALA A 93 -13.05 18.41 12.31
N ARG A 94 -12.87 17.67 11.21
CA ARG A 94 -13.32 18.10 9.87
C ARG A 94 -14.84 18.09 9.72
N ALA A 95 -15.52 17.14 10.36
CA ALA A 95 -16.97 17.03 10.31
C ALA A 95 -17.67 18.01 11.26
N GLY A 96 -16.94 18.66 12.17
CA GLY A 96 -17.55 19.46 13.25
C GLY A 96 -18.33 18.60 14.24
N ARG A 97 -17.90 17.35 14.44
CA ARG A 97 -18.60 16.33 15.24
C ARG A 97 -17.74 15.83 16.39
N THR A 98 -18.36 15.26 17.42
CA THR A 98 -17.68 14.83 18.66
C THR A 98 -17.99 13.39 19.07
N GLU A 99 -18.99 12.77 18.43
CA GLU A 99 -19.42 11.41 18.68
C GLU A 99 -18.25 10.43 18.53
N ARG A 100 -18.18 9.44 19.42
CA ARG A 100 -17.18 8.36 19.31
C ARG A 100 -17.61 7.34 18.28
N ALA A 101 -16.68 6.51 17.84
CA ALA A 101 -16.97 5.46 16.87
C ALA A 101 -16.52 4.08 17.37
N ALA A 102 -17.35 3.08 17.08
CA ALA A 102 -16.94 1.69 17.06
C ALA A 102 -16.42 1.35 15.66
N VAL A 103 -15.18 0.88 15.60
CA VAL A 103 -14.48 0.48 14.37
C VAL A 103 -14.24 -1.02 14.41
N VAL A 104 -14.76 -1.74 13.42
CA VAL A 104 -14.43 -3.15 13.21
C VAL A 104 -13.72 -3.27 11.88
N THR A 105 -12.49 -3.78 11.89
CA THR A 105 -11.68 -3.91 10.68
C THR A 105 -11.05 -5.29 10.55
N ALA A 106 -11.12 -5.87 9.37
CA ALA A 106 -10.56 -7.18 9.06
C ALA A 106 -9.77 -7.14 7.76
N ASN A 107 -8.56 -7.71 7.76
CA ASN A 107 -7.73 -7.85 6.58
C ASN A 107 -7.66 -9.31 6.14
N ALA A 108 -7.99 -9.59 4.88
CA ALA A 108 -7.91 -10.93 4.30
C ALA A 108 -6.47 -11.40 3.99
N GLY A 109 -5.47 -10.52 4.13
CA GLY A 109 -4.06 -10.85 3.96
C GLY A 109 -3.45 -11.63 5.13
N PRO A 110 -2.46 -12.50 4.88
CA PRO A 110 -1.78 -13.24 5.95
C PRO A 110 -1.14 -12.28 6.96
N THR A 111 -1.46 -12.48 8.25
CA THR A 111 -0.97 -11.67 9.35
C THR A 111 0.56 -11.66 9.37
N GLY A 112 1.18 -10.48 9.44
CA GLY A 112 2.64 -10.34 9.52
C GLY A 112 3.38 -10.43 8.17
N ALA A 113 2.71 -10.78 7.07
CA ALA A 113 3.36 -10.94 5.75
C ALA A 113 3.79 -9.63 5.07
N GLY A 114 3.74 -8.46 5.73
CA GLY A 114 4.28 -7.23 5.17
C GLY A 114 3.68 -6.75 3.83
N LEU A 115 2.51 -7.25 3.44
CA LEU A 115 1.80 -6.96 2.18
C LEU A 115 1.02 -5.63 2.22
N ALA A 116 1.65 -4.58 2.73
CA ALA A 116 1.08 -3.23 2.79
C ALA A 116 -0.31 -3.12 3.47
N SER A 117 -0.63 -3.97 4.45
CA SER A 117 -1.92 -4.00 5.16
C SER A 117 -2.36 -2.65 5.74
N SER A 118 -1.42 -1.78 6.11
CA SER A 118 -1.75 -0.44 6.60
C SER A 118 -2.29 0.51 5.51
N ALA A 119 -1.96 0.28 4.23
CA ALA A 119 -2.44 1.12 3.13
C ALA A 119 -3.93 0.88 2.88
N SER A 120 -4.34 -0.37 2.67
CA SER A 120 -5.74 -0.76 2.54
C SER A 120 -6.53 -0.49 3.81
N GLY A 121 -5.97 -0.76 5.00
CA GLY A 121 -6.66 -0.48 6.26
C GLY A 121 -7.00 0.99 6.48
N PHE A 122 -6.06 1.92 6.22
CA PHE A 122 -6.37 3.34 6.35
C PHE A 122 -7.20 3.90 5.17
N ALA A 123 -7.15 3.29 3.99
CA ALA A 123 -8.05 3.62 2.89
C ALA A 123 -9.50 3.23 3.21
N ALA A 124 -9.72 2.02 3.73
CA ALA A 124 -11.02 1.55 4.17
C ALA A 124 -11.54 2.38 5.35
N LEU A 125 -10.70 2.62 6.39
CA LEU A 125 -11.06 3.47 7.52
C LEU A 125 -11.39 4.90 7.11
N ALA A 126 -10.59 5.53 6.25
CA ALA A 126 -10.86 6.89 5.76
C ALA A 126 -12.22 6.99 5.08
N THR A 127 -12.55 6.00 4.25
CA THR A 127 -13.78 5.97 3.47
C THR A 127 -14.99 5.71 4.36
N ALA A 128 -14.93 4.68 5.21
CA ALA A 128 -16.01 4.36 6.13
C ALA A 128 -16.24 5.47 7.17
N ALA A 129 -15.18 6.07 7.70
CA ALA A 129 -15.29 7.17 8.64
C ALA A 129 -15.82 8.45 7.97
N ALA A 130 -15.36 8.79 6.76
CA ALA A 130 -15.91 9.93 6.03
C ALA A 130 -17.43 9.78 5.84
N ALA A 131 -17.88 8.59 5.41
CA ALA A 131 -19.31 8.29 5.26
C ALA A 131 -20.07 8.35 6.61
N ALA A 132 -19.56 7.70 7.67
CA ALA A 132 -20.22 7.67 8.97
C ALA A 132 -20.37 9.06 9.62
N TYR A 133 -19.38 9.93 9.45
CA TYR A 133 -19.41 11.29 9.97
C TYR A 133 -20.09 12.31 9.04
N GLY A 134 -20.47 11.92 7.82
CA GLY A 134 -21.18 12.77 6.85
C GLY A 134 -20.27 13.74 6.09
N LEU A 135 -19.01 13.37 5.86
CA LEU A 135 -18.10 14.13 5.01
C LEU A 135 -18.32 13.79 3.53
N ASP A 136 -18.77 14.77 2.75
CA ASP A 136 -18.86 14.66 1.28
C ASP A 136 -17.49 14.98 0.67
N LEU A 137 -16.74 13.93 0.34
CA LEU A 137 -15.38 14.03 -0.20
C LEU A 137 -15.29 13.36 -1.57
N ASP A 138 -14.78 14.09 -2.55
CA ASP A 138 -14.36 13.49 -3.81
C ASP A 138 -13.13 12.57 -3.60
N GLY A 139 -12.78 11.78 -4.62
CA GLY A 139 -11.66 10.85 -4.54
C GLY A 139 -10.32 11.53 -4.19
N ARG A 140 -10.11 12.77 -4.63
CA ARG A 140 -8.89 13.54 -4.36
C ARG A 140 -8.80 13.92 -2.90
N ALA A 141 -9.86 14.52 -2.34
CA ALA A 141 -9.96 14.88 -0.93
C ALA A 141 -9.92 13.64 -0.03
N LEU A 142 -10.56 12.54 -0.44
CA LEU A 142 -10.50 11.26 0.28
C LEU A 142 -9.08 10.68 0.29
N SER A 143 -8.33 10.76 -0.82
CA SER A 143 -6.93 10.34 -0.86
C SER A 143 -6.05 11.15 0.10
N ARG A 144 -6.28 12.47 0.20
CA ARG A 144 -5.61 13.35 1.16
C ARG A 144 -5.95 12.97 2.60
N LEU A 145 -7.21 12.65 2.88
CA LEU A 145 -7.62 12.18 4.20
C LEU A 145 -6.91 10.86 4.54
N ALA A 146 -6.97 9.84 3.67
CA ALA A 146 -6.34 8.54 3.88
C ALA A 146 -4.82 8.63 4.13
N ARG A 147 -4.13 9.54 3.41
CA ARG A 147 -2.70 9.84 3.58
C ARG A 147 -2.31 10.12 5.03
N ARG A 148 -3.20 10.77 5.80
CA ARG A 148 -2.97 11.16 7.20
C ARG A 148 -2.94 9.98 8.17
N GLY A 149 -3.52 8.85 7.79
CA GLY A 149 -3.43 7.60 8.56
C GLY A 149 -2.23 6.74 8.17
N SER A 150 -1.97 6.67 6.86
CA SER A 150 -0.77 6.07 6.26
C SER A 150 -0.54 6.68 4.88
N GLY A 151 0.70 7.13 4.57
CA GLY A 151 0.96 7.84 3.31
C GLY A 151 0.55 7.06 2.07
N SER A 152 0.89 5.76 2.01
CA SER A 152 0.52 4.88 0.90
C SER A 152 -0.97 4.54 0.81
N ALA A 153 -1.77 4.86 1.83
CA ALA A 153 -3.22 4.65 1.80
C ALA A 153 -3.90 5.59 0.79
N ALA A 154 -3.30 6.75 0.48
CA ALA A 154 -3.80 7.65 -0.55
C ALA A 154 -4.01 6.93 -1.89
N ARG A 155 -3.08 6.05 -2.27
CA ARG A 155 -3.15 5.30 -3.53
C ARG A 155 -4.18 4.15 -3.51
N SER A 156 -4.51 3.62 -2.34
CA SER A 156 -5.52 2.56 -2.18
C SER A 156 -6.97 3.07 -2.25
N ILE A 157 -7.18 4.37 -2.46
CA ILE A 157 -8.51 4.92 -2.78
C ILE A 157 -8.93 4.53 -4.20
N PHE A 158 -7.97 4.42 -5.13
CA PHE A 158 -8.24 4.16 -6.54
C PHE A 158 -7.80 2.76 -6.97
N GLY A 159 -8.43 2.25 -8.03
CA GLY A 159 -8.03 1.00 -8.69
C GLY A 159 -6.99 1.26 -9.78
N GLY A 160 -6.45 0.19 -10.37
CA GLY A 160 -5.52 0.33 -11.49
C GLY A 160 -4.12 0.80 -11.08
N PHE A 161 -3.48 1.52 -12.01
CA PHE A 161 -2.26 2.27 -11.76
C PHE A 161 -2.60 3.62 -11.15
N VAL A 162 -1.99 3.90 -10.00
CA VAL A 162 -2.31 5.08 -9.20
C VAL A 162 -1.03 5.83 -8.87
N VAL A 163 -0.98 7.11 -9.24
CA VAL A 163 0.09 8.02 -8.83
C VAL A 163 -0.29 8.69 -7.51
N TRP A 164 0.68 8.90 -6.63
CA TRP A 164 0.60 9.84 -5.52
C TRP A 164 1.59 10.97 -5.77
N HIS A 165 1.03 12.16 -5.98
CA HIS A 165 1.76 13.41 -6.15
C HIS A 165 2.37 13.85 -4.83
N ALA A 166 3.66 14.18 -4.85
CA ALA A 166 4.31 14.74 -3.68
C ALA A 166 3.73 16.11 -3.30
N GLY A 167 3.22 16.86 -4.28
CA GLY A 167 2.83 18.25 -4.12
C GLY A 167 4.03 19.15 -3.80
N GLU A 168 3.81 20.45 -3.88
CA GLU A 168 4.79 21.48 -3.51
C GLU A 168 4.29 22.30 -2.32
N GLY A 169 5.20 23.01 -1.66
CA GLY A 169 4.90 23.79 -0.46
C GLY A 169 4.70 22.96 0.80
N ASP A 170 4.41 23.68 1.87
CA ASP A 170 4.26 23.20 3.25
C ASP A 170 2.88 23.55 3.80
N GLY A 171 2.55 23.04 5.00
CA GLY A 171 1.29 23.35 5.68
C GLY A 171 0.07 23.01 4.82
N GLU A 172 -0.91 23.91 4.78
CA GLU A 172 -2.15 23.72 4.01
C GLU A 172 -1.90 23.65 2.50
N ALA A 173 -1.00 24.47 1.96
CA ALA A 173 -0.66 24.44 0.54
C ALA A 173 -0.08 23.08 0.12
N GLY A 174 0.86 22.54 0.92
CA GLY A 174 1.39 21.20 0.73
C GLY A 174 0.34 20.09 0.89
N ASP A 175 -0.55 20.24 1.86
CA ASP A 175 -1.64 19.29 2.11
C ASP A 175 -2.62 19.20 0.92
N LEU A 176 -2.94 20.34 0.28
CA LEU A 176 -3.79 20.43 -0.92
C LEU A 176 -3.09 19.89 -2.17
N ALA A 177 -1.79 20.14 -2.31
CA ALA A 177 -1.02 19.74 -3.48
C ALA A 177 -0.62 18.25 -3.49
N SER A 178 -0.67 17.54 -2.35
CA SER A 178 -0.28 16.12 -2.26
C SER A 178 -1.48 15.16 -2.21
N PHE A 179 -1.80 14.54 -3.34
CA PHE A 179 -2.98 13.67 -3.49
C PHE A 179 -2.70 12.52 -4.46
N ALA A 180 -3.58 11.52 -4.50
CA ALA A 180 -3.49 10.43 -5.45
C ALA A 180 -4.57 10.52 -6.53
N GLU A 181 -4.30 9.93 -7.70
CA GLU A 181 -5.24 9.79 -8.81
C GLU A 181 -4.86 8.60 -9.71
N PRO A 182 -5.84 7.98 -10.41
CA PRO A 182 -5.55 6.97 -11.42
C PRO A 182 -4.89 7.59 -12.65
N ILE A 183 -4.08 6.82 -13.38
CA ILE A 183 -3.33 7.31 -14.55
C ILE A 183 -3.55 6.50 -15.83
N GLY A 184 -4.58 5.65 -15.86
CA GLY A 184 -4.86 4.74 -16.97
C GLY A 184 -4.08 3.42 -16.91
N GLY A 185 -3.82 2.81 -18.06
CA GLY A 185 -3.14 1.51 -18.17
C GLY A 185 -4.10 0.35 -18.47
N GLU A 186 -5.27 0.63 -19.03
CA GLU A 186 -6.36 -0.31 -19.25
C GLU A 186 -6.05 -1.37 -20.32
N GLY A 187 -5.08 -1.12 -21.20
CA GLY A 187 -4.59 -2.07 -22.20
C GLY A 187 -3.47 -2.99 -21.70
N LEU A 188 -2.95 -2.76 -20.49
CA LEU A 188 -1.98 -3.63 -19.84
C LEU A 188 -2.70 -4.80 -19.16
N ASP A 189 -2.13 -6.00 -19.25
CA ASP A 189 -2.59 -7.18 -18.51
C ASP A 189 -1.49 -7.77 -17.61
N PRO A 190 -1.06 -7.05 -16.56
CA PRO A 190 -0.01 -7.50 -15.66
C PRO A 190 -0.55 -8.45 -14.59
N ALA A 191 0.34 -9.30 -14.09
CA ALA A 191 0.20 -9.98 -12.82
C ALA A 191 1.38 -9.62 -11.91
N LEU A 192 1.11 -9.59 -10.60
CA LEU A 192 2.16 -9.64 -9.57
C LEU A 192 2.13 -11.00 -8.89
N VAL A 193 3.20 -11.77 -9.05
CA VAL A 193 3.44 -12.97 -8.24
C VAL A 193 4.11 -12.52 -6.94
N LEU A 194 3.37 -12.60 -5.84
CA LEU A 194 3.83 -12.21 -4.51
C LEU A 194 4.63 -13.37 -3.91
N GLY A 195 5.96 -13.29 -3.93
CA GLY A 195 6.85 -14.20 -3.19
C GLY A 195 6.86 -13.84 -1.71
N ILE A 196 6.06 -14.55 -0.93
CA ILE A 196 5.92 -14.38 0.52
C ILE A 196 7.00 -15.23 1.19
N VAL A 197 8.07 -14.56 1.59
CA VAL A 197 9.21 -15.17 2.27
C VAL A 197 8.90 -15.32 3.75
N ALA A 198 9.11 -16.51 4.29
CA ALA A 198 9.05 -16.78 5.72
C ALA A 198 10.08 -15.90 6.44
N ALA A 199 9.60 -14.89 7.15
CA ALA A 199 10.44 -13.98 7.90
C ALA A 199 9.80 -13.63 9.24
N GLY A 200 10.65 -13.47 10.25
CA GLY A 200 10.23 -12.97 11.55
C GLY A 200 9.78 -11.51 11.51
N ALA A 201 9.32 -11.01 12.65
CA ALA A 201 8.89 -9.62 12.79
C ALA A 201 9.98 -8.63 12.32
N LYS A 202 9.55 -7.52 11.69
CA LYS A 202 10.46 -6.47 11.24
C LYS A 202 11.21 -5.88 12.43
N ALA A 203 12.54 -5.86 12.37
CA ALA A 203 13.37 -5.28 13.42
C ALA A 203 13.21 -3.74 13.55
N VAL A 204 12.93 -3.05 12.44
CA VAL A 204 12.72 -1.60 12.40
C VAL A 204 11.44 -1.29 11.62
N SER A 205 10.57 -0.45 12.18
CA SER A 205 9.36 -0.01 11.50
C SER A 205 9.69 0.76 10.23
N SER A 206 8.84 0.68 9.21
CA SER A 206 9.07 1.43 7.96
C SER A 206 9.13 2.94 8.21
N ARG A 207 8.42 3.46 9.21
CA ARG A 207 8.46 4.88 9.58
C ARG A 207 9.84 5.29 10.07
N ASP A 208 10.41 4.53 10.99
CA ASP A 208 11.73 4.84 11.58
C ASP A 208 12.85 4.57 10.57
N ALA A 209 12.70 3.53 9.75
CA ALA A 209 13.61 3.23 8.66
C ALA A 209 13.64 4.35 7.61
N MET A 210 12.49 4.89 7.20
CA MET A 210 12.42 6.03 6.28
C MET A 210 13.13 7.26 6.85
N ARG A 211 12.84 7.61 8.12
CA ARG A 211 13.47 8.73 8.82
C ARG A 211 14.99 8.56 8.83
N ARG A 212 15.46 7.43 9.36
CA ARG A 212 16.89 7.12 9.46
C ARG A 212 17.57 7.18 8.10
N THR A 213 16.97 6.58 7.07
CA THR A 213 17.54 6.58 5.71
C THR A 213 17.67 8.01 5.19
N THR A 214 16.63 8.83 5.35
CA THR A 214 16.60 10.22 4.88
C THR A 214 17.66 11.07 5.59
N GLU A 215 17.83 10.88 6.90
CA GLU A 215 18.74 11.69 7.72
C GLU A 215 20.21 11.28 7.57
N THR A 216 20.49 10.00 7.31
CA THR A 216 21.84 9.46 7.53
C THR A 216 22.46 8.74 6.34
N SER A 217 21.68 8.39 5.31
CA SER A 217 22.21 7.72 4.13
C SER A 217 22.84 8.72 3.16
N PRO A 218 24.12 8.57 2.79
CA PRO A 218 24.75 9.44 1.80
C PRO A 218 24.17 9.24 0.39
N LEU A 219 23.46 8.14 0.16
CA LEU A 219 22.86 7.81 -1.14
C LEU A 219 21.43 8.32 -1.29
N TYR A 220 20.81 8.82 -0.21
CA TYR A 220 19.37 9.14 -0.22
C TYR A 220 19.03 10.29 -1.18
N ARG A 221 19.78 11.41 -1.15
CA ARG A 221 19.46 12.57 -2.00
C ARG A 221 19.58 12.26 -3.49
N PRO A 222 20.70 11.66 -3.98
CA PRO A 222 20.78 11.25 -5.39
C PRO A 222 19.68 10.27 -5.79
N TRP A 223 19.34 9.30 -4.94
CA TRP A 223 18.24 8.38 -5.21
C TRP A 223 16.89 9.10 -5.29
N ALA A 224 16.62 10.06 -4.39
CA ALA A 224 15.38 10.83 -4.40
C ALA A 224 15.24 11.67 -5.67
N GLU A 225 16.34 12.25 -6.17
CA GLU A 225 16.37 12.96 -7.46
C GLU A 225 16.11 12.01 -8.64
N SER A 226 16.81 10.88 -8.70
CA SER A 226 16.59 9.83 -9.71
C SER A 226 15.15 9.32 -9.69
N SER A 227 14.55 9.17 -8.49
CA SER A 227 13.19 8.66 -8.33
C SER A 227 12.13 9.61 -8.92
N ARG A 228 12.41 10.93 -9.00
CA ARG A 228 11.52 11.87 -9.72
C ARG A 228 11.54 11.63 -11.23
N ILE A 229 12.71 11.29 -11.77
CA ILE A 229 12.88 10.92 -13.19
C ILE A 229 12.17 9.59 -13.45
N ASP A 230 12.42 8.57 -12.62
CA ASP A 230 11.74 7.27 -12.70
C ASP A 230 10.21 7.43 -12.67
N LEU A 231 9.67 8.35 -11.86
CA LEU A 231 8.23 8.61 -11.83
C LEU A 231 7.70 9.18 -13.14
N ALA A 232 8.42 10.11 -13.76
CA ALA A 232 8.04 10.66 -15.06
C ALA A 232 8.06 9.58 -16.14
N GLU A 233 9.16 8.83 -16.22
CA GLU A 233 9.32 7.72 -17.17
C GLU A 233 8.29 6.60 -16.94
N MET A 234 7.95 6.29 -15.68
CA MET A 234 6.93 5.30 -15.35
C MET A 234 5.55 5.73 -15.86
N ARG A 235 5.19 7.00 -15.73
CA ARG A 235 3.91 7.51 -16.24
C ARG A 235 3.85 7.40 -17.77
N GLU A 236 4.95 7.67 -18.45
CA GLU A 236 5.03 7.48 -19.90
C GLU A 236 4.95 6.00 -20.31
N ALA A 237 5.63 5.11 -19.59
CA ALA A 237 5.59 3.67 -19.85
C ALA A 237 4.16 3.11 -19.66
N VAL A 238 3.46 3.54 -18.61
CA VAL A 238 2.03 3.23 -18.41
C VAL A 238 1.20 3.77 -19.56
N ALA A 239 1.39 5.03 -19.98
CA ALA A 239 0.64 5.60 -21.10
C ALA A 239 0.88 4.82 -22.42
N ARG A 240 2.11 4.37 -22.67
CA ARG A 240 2.48 3.55 -23.83
C ARG A 240 2.07 2.07 -23.74
N GLN A 241 1.48 1.64 -22.61
CA GLN A 241 1.17 0.23 -22.33
C GLN A 241 2.40 -0.68 -22.42
N ASP A 242 3.56 -0.19 -21.99
CA ASP A 242 4.85 -0.87 -22.10
C ASP A 242 5.21 -1.59 -20.80
N LEU A 243 4.75 -2.85 -20.66
CA LEU A 243 4.98 -3.65 -19.47
C LEU A 243 6.47 -3.92 -19.17
N PRO A 244 7.33 -4.25 -20.16
CA PRO A 244 8.78 -4.35 -19.95
C PRO A 244 9.39 -3.08 -19.35
N ALA A 245 9.10 -1.90 -19.91
CA ALA A 245 9.61 -0.64 -19.38
C ALA A 245 9.12 -0.37 -17.95
N ILE A 246 7.83 -0.62 -17.66
CA ILE A 246 7.29 -0.54 -16.30
C ILE A 246 8.08 -1.43 -15.33
N GLY A 247 8.38 -2.66 -15.74
CA GLY A 247 9.13 -3.62 -14.94
C GLY A 247 10.56 -3.17 -14.64
N GLU A 248 11.30 -2.72 -15.65
CA GLU A 248 12.67 -2.23 -15.48
C GLU A 248 12.76 -1.03 -14.54
N ILE A 249 11.84 -0.08 -14.67
CA ILE A 249 11.76 1.09 -13.80
C ILE A 249 11.41 0.65 -12.37
N ALA A 250 10.45 -0.27 -12.21
CA ALA A 250 10.03 -0.74 -10.89
C ALA A 250 11.16 -1.45 -10.13
N GLU A 251 11.96 -2.25 -10.85
CA GLU A 251 13.07 -3.01 -10.30
C GLU A 251 14.22 -2.11 -9.89
N ARG A 252 14.71 -1.25 -10.78
CA ARG A 252 15.83 -0.35 -10.45
C ARG A 252 15.48 0.62 -9.33
N ASN A 253 14.24 1.14 -9.31
CA ASN A 253 13.80 2.08 -8.29
C ASN A 253 13.71 1.40 -6.91
N ALA A 254 13.20 0.15 -6.87
CA ALA A 254 13.16 -0.66 -5.65
C ALA A 254 14.57 -1.00 -5.13
N LEU A 255 15.46 -1.49 -5.99
CA LEU A 255 16.83 -1.83 -5.63
C LEU A 255 17.60 -0.59 -5.16
N GLY A 256 17.43 0.54 -5.85
CA GLY A 256 17.98 1.83 -5.44
C GLY A 256 17.51 2.24 -4.05
N MET A 257 16.20 2.10 -3.75
CA MET A 257 15.66 2.38 -2.42
C MET A 257 16.35 1.52 -1.36
N HIS A 258 16.49 0.20 -1.59
CA HIS A 258 17.18 -0.69 -0.66
C HIS A 258 18.68 -0.37 -0.50
N ALA A 259 19.36 0.09 -1.56
CA ALA A 259 20.74 0.56 -1.46
C ALA A 259 20.85 1.78 -0.53
N THR A 260 19.91 2.73 -0.59
CA THR A 260 19.90 3.85 0.36
C THR A 260 19.73 3.38 1.81
N MET A 261 18.87 2.39 2.05
CA MET A 261 18.66 1.80 3.38
C MET A 261 19.93 1.15 3.94
N LEU A 262 20.64 0.39 3.11
CA LEU A 262 21.90 -0.26 3.48
C LEU A 262 23.00 0.76 3.83
N ALA A 263 23.04 1.88 3.11
CA ALA A 263 24.01 2.95 3.34
C ALA A 263 23.66 3.91 4.50
N ALA A 264 22.49 3.75 5.14
CA ALA A 264 22.10 4.52 6.32
C ALA A 264 23.00 4.22 7.53
N ARG A 265 22.96 5.08 8.56
CA ARG A 265 23.80 4.97 9.76
C ARG A 265 22.94 5.07 11.04
N PRO A 266 22.69 3.96 11.76
CA PRO A 266 23.04 2.58 11.43
C PRO A 266 22.26 2.04 10.21
N GLY A 267 22.85 1.09 9.50
CA GLY A 267 22.25 0.49 8.30
C GLY A 267 20.88 -0.12 8.57
N VAL A 268 19.98 -0.02 7.59
CA VAL A 268 18.66 -0.66 7.61
C VAL A 268 18.67 -1.80 6.60
N ARG A 269 18.31 -3.01 7.04
CA ARG A 269 18.24 -4.20 6.17
C ARG A 269 16.88 -4.87 6.28
N TYR A 270 16.17 -4.94 5.15
CA TYR A 270 14.94 -5.73 5.01
C TYR A 270 15.14 -6.99 4.16
N LEU A 271 16.06 -6.96 3.19
CA LEU A 271 16.36 -8.11 2.36
C LEU A 271 17.04 -9.21 3.20
N SER A 272 16.56 -10.43 3.06
CA SER A 272 17.15 -11.63 3.62
C SER A 272 17.89 -12.42 2.53
N PRO A 273 18.68 -13.46 2.87
CA PRO A 273 19.23 -14.38 1.88
C PRO A 273 18.15 -14.98 0.97
N HIS A 274 16.97 -15.27 1.53
CA HIS A 274 15.81 -15.75 0.76
C HIS A 274 15.25 -14.69 -0.19
N SER A 275 15.24 -13.41 0.20
CA SER A 275 14.88 -12.33 -0.73
C SER A 275 15.84 -12.29 -1.92
N LEU A 276 17.14 -12.48 -1.68
CA LEU A 276 18.15 -12.48 -2.74
C LEU A 276 17.98 -13.69 -3.67
N ALA A 277 17.71 -14.88 -3.13
CA ALA A 277 17.43 -16.07 -3.95
C ALA A 277 16.24 -15.86 -4.91
N VAL A 278 15.17 -15.17 -4.45
CA VAL A 278 14.05 -14.82 -5.33
C VAL A 278 14.48 -13.79 -6.39
N LEU A 279 15.35 -12.82 -6.07
CA LEU A 279 15.87 -11.87 -7.05
C LEU A 279 16.74 -12.54 -8.12
N ASP A 280 17.59 -13.48 -7.72
CA ASP A 280 18.43 -14.26 -8.64
C ASP A 280 17.54 -15.07 -9.59
N GLU A 281 16.44 -15.63 -9.09
CA GLU A 281 15.47 -16.36 -9.91
C GLU A 281 14.72 -15.45 -10.90
N VAL A 282 14.41 -14.21 -10.53
CA VAL A 282 13.82 -13.22 -11.46
C VAL A 282 14.80 -12.91 -12.61
N LEU A 283 16.10 -12.82 -12.33
CA LEU A 283 17.12 -12.65 -13.37
C LEU A 283 17.20 -13.89 -14.28
N ALA A 284 17.12 -15.09 -13.72
CA ALA A 284 17.11 -16.33 -14.48
C ALA A 284 15.88 -16.45 -15.40
N LEU A 285 14.69 -16.13 -14.88
CA LEU A 285 13.45 -16.05 -15.67
C LEU A 285 13.61 -15.11 -16.88
N ARG A 286 14.24 -13.95 -16.67
CA ARG A 286 14.49 -12.97 -17.75
C ARG A 286 15.48 -13.49 -18.77
N ALA A 287 16.54 -14.17 -18.34
CA ALA A 287 17.50 -14.83 -19.23
C ALA A 287 16.85 -15.93 -20.07
N ASP A 288 15.84 -16.61 -19.52
CA ASP A 288 15.03 -17.63 -20.22
C ASP A 288 13.94 -17.03 -21.13
N GLY A 289 13.89 -15.70 -21.29
CA GLY A 289 12.96 -15.01 -22.17
C GLY A 289 11.60 -14.66 -21.55
N ILE A 290 11.41 -14.88 -20.25
CA ILE A 290 10.20 -14.49 -19.52
C ILE A 290 10.38 -13.08 -18.97
N ALA A 291 9.56 -12.13 -19.42
CA ALA A 291 9.61 -10.74 -18.97
C ALA A 291 9.13 -10.60 -17.51
N ALA A 292 10.04 -10.85 -16.57
CA ALA A 292 9.81 -10.82 -15.14
C ALA A 292 10.71 -9.77 -14.46
N TYR A 293 10.12 -8.97 -13.56
CA TYR A 293 10.79 -7.85 -12.90
C TYR A 293 10.43 -7.78 -11.43
N ALA A 294 11.43 -7.64 -10.57
CA ALA A 294 11.20 -7.61 -9.14
C ALA A 294 10.79 -6.22 -8.65
N THR A 295 9.98 -6.18 -7.60
CA THR A 295 9.82 -4.97 -6.80
C THR A 295 9.66 -5.32 -5.33
N ILE A 296 10.27 -4.51 -4.47
CA ILE A 296 10.39 -4.80 -3.04
C ILE A 296 10.04 -3.55 -2.24
N ASP A 297 9.29 -3.73 -1.15
CA ASP A 297 8.94 -2.63 -0.23
C ASP A 297 9.76 -2.74 1.05
N ALA A 298 9.29 -2.15 2.16
CA ALA A 298 9.95 -2.25 3.45
C ALA A 298 9.76 -3.61 4.13
N GLY A 299 10.30 -4.69 3.54
CA GLY A 299 10.23 -6.05 4.04
C GLY A 299 10.97 -7.04 3.12
N PRO A 300 10.99 -8.33 3.50
CA PRO A 300 11.74 -9.36 2.76
C PRO A 300 10.99 -9.92 1.54
N ASN A 301 9.70 -9.63 1.42
CA ASN A 301 8.86 -10.19 0.35
C ASN A 301 9.14 -9.50 -0.97
N VAL A 302 9.44 -10.31 -1.98
CA VAL A 302 9.68 -9.89 -3.35
C VAL A 302 8.40 -10.10 -4.14
N LYS A 303 7.99 -9.09 -4.92
CA LYS A 303 6.86 -9.21 -5.84
C LYS A 303 7.40 -9.18 -7.25
N VAL A 304 6.97 -10.12 -8.07
CA VAL A 304 7.45 -10.27 -9.44
C VAL A 304 6.35 -9.80 -10.39
N LEU A 305 6.59 -8.68 -11.07
CA LEU A 305 5.75 -8.16 -12.13
C LEU A 305 6.05 -8.95 -13.42
N CYS A 306 5.00 -9.46 -14.05
CA CYS A 306 5.06 -10.17 -15.33
C CYS A 306 3.74 -10.02 -16.09
N ALA A 307 3.69 -10.50 -17.34
CA ALA A 307 2.41 -10.63 -18.04
C ALA A 307 1.53 -11.68 -17.34
N ARG A 308 0.21 -11.50 -17.34
CA ARG A 308 -0.72 -12.46 -16.71
C ARG A 308 -0.51 -13.90 -17.23
N ALA A 309 -0.24 -14.04 -18.52
CA ALA A 309 0.00 -15.34 -19.16
C ALA A 309 1.21 -16.08 -18.57
N ASP A 310 2.24 -15.36 -18.12
CA ASP A 310 3.47 -15.93 -17.57
C ASP A 310 3.39 -16.20 -16.06
N ALA A 311 2.39 -15.63 -15.38
CA ALA A 311 2.26 -15.72 -13.92
C ALA A 311 2.31 -17.17 -13.37
N PRO A 312 1.70 -18.20 -14.02
CA PRO A 312 1.83 -19.58 -13.56
C PRO A 312 3.26 -20.10 -13.60
N VAL A 313 4.03 -19.78 -14.65
CA VAL A 313 5.43 -20.20 -14.78
C VAL A 313 6.31 -19.48 -13.77
N VAL A 314 6.12 -18.17 -13.62
CA VAL A 314 6.82 -17.36 -12.61
C VAL A 314 6.56 -17.89 -11.21
N ALA A 315 5.30 -18.14 -10.85
CA ALA A 315 4.93 -18.70 -9.55
C ALA A 315 5.59 -20.06 -9.29
N ALA A 316 5.51 -20.99 -10.24
CA ALA A 316 6.12 -22.31 -10.11
C ALA A 316 7.65 -22.24 -9.92
N ARG A 317 8.33 -21.36 -10.66
CA ARG A 317 9.77 -21.14 -10.55
C ARG A 317 10.17 -20.55 -9.19
N ILE A 318 9.40 -19.60 -8.68
CA ILE A 318 9.64 -19.05 -7.33
C ILE A 318 9.38 -20.11 -6.24
N GLU A 319 8.32 -20.90 -6.34
CA GLU A 319 8.02 -21.96 -5.35
C GLU A 319 9.06 -23.08 -5.37
N ALA A 320 9.65 -23.37 -6.53
CA ALA A 320 10.72 -24.36 -6.67
C ALA A 320 12.01 -23.99 -5.90
N LEU A 321 12.16 -22.73 -5.43
CA LEU A 321 13.30 -22.31 -4.61
C LEU A 321 13.29 -22.95 -3.22
N GLY A 322 12.14 -23.40 -2.72
CA GLY A 322 12.01 -24.17 -1.48
C GLY A 322 10.94 -23.67 -0.52
N GLU A 323 10.78 -24.37 0.60
CA GLU A 323 9.71 -24.14 1.59
C GLU A 323 9.74 -22.77 2.28
N PHE A 324 10.82 -22.00 2.11
CA PHE A 324 10.93 -20.66 2.68
C PHE A 324 10.06 -19.62 1.97
N VAL A 325 9.52 -19.95 0.80
CA VAL A 325 8.69 -19.04 -0.01
C VAL A 325 7.38 -19.71 -0.39
N THR A 326 6.30 -18.94 -0.30
CA THR A 326 5.00 -19.30 -0.88
C THR A 326 4.59 -18.21 -1.85
N THR A 327 3.82 -18.55 -2.88
CA THR A 327 3.35 -17.53 -3.83
C THR A 327 1.87 -17.23 -3.70
N ARG A 328 1.51 -15.99 -4.03
CA ARG A 328 0.14 -15.59 -4.34
C ARG A 328 0.16 -14.71 -5.57
N THR A 329 -0.56 -15.11 -6.60
CA THR A 329 -0.77 -14.24 -7.77
C THR A 329 -1.85 -13.21 -7.48
N ALA A 330 -1.56 -11.96 -7.86
CA ALA A 330 -2.46 -10.82 -7.80
C ALA A 330 -2.54 -10.17 -9.17
N HIS A 331 -3.66 -9.51 -9.44
CA HIS A 331 -3.89 -8.72 -10.65
C HIS A 331 -4.33 -7.31 -10.29
N ILE A 332 -4.66 -6.53 -11.32
CA ILE A 332 -5.24 -5.20 -11.16
C ILE A 332 -6.53 -5.27 -10.33
N GLY A 333 -6.55 -4.51 -9.23
CA GLY A 333 -7.65 -4.43 -8.30
C GLY A 333 -8.53 -3.20 -8.46
N PRO A 334 -9.76 -3.26 -7.89
CA PRO A 334 -10.69 -2.14 -7.85
C PRO A 334 -10.25 -1.06 -6.86
N GLY A 335 -10.82 0.15 -7.02
CA GLY A 335 -10.75 1.19 -6.00
C GLY A 335 -11.61 0.87 -4.78
N VAL A 336 -11.52 1.74 -3.77
CA VAL A 336 -12.30 1.60 -2.54
C VAL A 336 -13.79 1.69 -2.84
N ARG A 337 -14.59 0.86 -2.17
CA ARG A 337 -16.05 0.89 -2.24
C ARG A 337 -16.64 1.05 -0.85
N CYS A 338 -17.73 1.79 -0.73
CA CYS A 338 -18.43 2.02 0.53
C CYS A 338 -19.91 1.69 0.38
N THR A 339 -20.50 1.12 1.42
CA THR A 339 -21.94 0.88 1.56
C THR A 339 -22.39 1.42 2.91
N THR A 340 -23.49 2.18 2.94
CA THR A 340 -24.11 2.67 4.18
C THR A 340 -25.36 1.84 4.47
N GLY A 341 -25.64 1.54 5.74
CA GLY A 341 -26.77 0.71 6.16
C GLY A 341 -28.18 1.27 5.91
N GLY A 342 -28.34 2.27 5.04
CA GLY A 342 -29.62 2.85 4.61
C GLY A 342 -29.99 2.56 3.15
N ASP A 343 -29.09 1.99 2.36
CA ASP A 343 -29.34 1.63 0.96
C ASP A 343 -29.84 0.18 0.87
N ARG A 344 -31.13 -0.03 1.15
CA ARG A 344 -31.89 -1.22 0.76
C ARG A 344 -33.26 -0.82 0.22
#